data_AF-Q2KW25-F1
#
_entry.id   AF-Q2KW25-F1
#
_cell.length_a   1.000
_cell.length_b   1.000
_cell.length_c   1.000
_cell.angle_alpha   90.00
_cell.angle_beta   90.00
_cell.angle_gamma   90.00
#
_symmetry.space_group_name_H-M   'P 1'
#
loop_
_entity.id
_entity.type
_entity.pdbx_description
1 polymer ?
#
loop_
_entity_poly.entity_id
_entity_poly.type
_entity_poly.pdbx_seq_one_letter_code
_entity_poly.pdbx_strand_id
1 'polypeptide(L)'
;MSTTHPDPADALRQAADRLARARRAHEHSERGLTLLMQSRENFINSLRHTGLNYAQAKTKFDICLDQQRDMQQRIARELDYAERLYAHQIMQGSQAQ
;
A
#
# COMPACT_ATOMS: atom_id res chain seq x y z
N MET A 1 -25.12 15.10 21.65
CA MET A 1 -23.78 15.09 21.04
C MET A 1 -23.94 15.54 19.60
N SER A 2 -23.65 16.79 19.29
CA SER A 2 -23.79 17.32 17.93
C SER A 2 -22.69 16.72 17.07
N THR A 3 -23.06 15.88 16.10
CA THR A 3 -22.17 15.43 15.04
C THR A 3 -21.94 16.61 14.12
N THR A 4 -20.91 17.41 14.41
CA THR A 4 -20.47 18.48 13.53
C THR A 4 -19.97 17.83 12.25
N HIS A 5 -20.79 17.88 11.19
CA HIS A 5 -20.35 17.48 9.87
C HIS A 5 -19.16 18.38 9.49
N PRO A 6 -18.03 17.81 9.02
CA PRO A 6 -16.91 18.62 8.57
C PRO A 6 -17.37 19.54 7.45
N ASP A 7 -16.85 20.76 7.44
CA ASP A 7 -17.02 21.69 6.32
C ASP A 7 -16.67 20.96 5.02
N PRO A 8 -17.48 21.07 3.95
CA PRO A 8 -17.17 20.48 2.64
C PRO A 8 -15.73 20.74 2.16
N ALA A 9 -15.18 21.93 2.41
CA ALA A 9 -13.79 22.25 2.07
C ALA A 9 -12.78 21.42 2.89
N ASP A 10 -13.05 21.21 4.17
CA ASP A 10 -12.23 20.37 5.04
C ASP A 10 -12.34 18.89 4.69
N ALA A 11 -13.54 18.41 4.34
CA ALA A 11 -13.76 17.04 3.91
C ALA A 11 -13.00 16.73 2.61
N LEU A 12 -13.04 17.65 1.64
CA LEU A 12 -12.29 17.54 0.38
C LEU A 12 -10.77 17.52 0.62
N ARG A 13 -10.26 18.42 1.48
CA ARG A 13 -8.84 18.46 1.84
C ARG A 13 -8.39 17.16 2.50
N GLN A 14 -9.16 16.64 3.46
CA GLN A 14 -8.86 15.38 4.14
C GLN A 14 -8.85 14.19 3.16
N ALA A 15 -9.77 14.16 2.20
CA ALA A 15 -9.80 13.14 1.15
C ALA A 15 -8.58 13.25 0.22
N ALA A 16 -8.18 14.46 -0.16
CA ALA A 16 -6.97 14.70 -0.96
C ALA A 16 -5.70 14.22 -0.24
N ASP A 17 -5.57 14.53 1.06
CA ASP A 17 -4.43 14.10 1.87
C ASP A 17 -4.37 12.59 2.01
N ARG A 18 -5.53 11.93 2.19
CA ARG A 18 -5.62 10.47 2.23
C ARG A 18 -5.16 9.86 0.91
N LEU A 19 -5.65 10.37 -0.21
CA LEU A 19 -5.26 9.93 -1.54
C LEU A 19 -3.75 10.09 -1.78
N ALA A 20 -3.19 11.24 -1.42
CA ALA A 20 -1.75 11.47 -1.54
C ALA A 20 -0.91 10.49 -0.71
N ARG A 21 -1.35 10.14 0.51
CA ARG A 21 -0.69 9.12 1.33
C ARG A 21 -0.80 7.72 0.72
N ALA A 22 -1.99 7.34 0.26
CA ALA A 22 -2.22 6.03 -0.35
C ALA A 22 -1.37 5.83 -1.63
N ARG A 23 -1.25 6.86 -2.47
CA ARG A 23 -0.39 6.84 -3.67
C ARG A 23 1.08 6.61 -3.34
N ARG A 24 1.61 7.36 -2.37
CA ARG A 24 3.02 7.17 -1.93
C ARG A 24 3.26 5.78 -1.37
N ALA A 25 2.32 5.26 -0.57
CA ALA A 25 2.40 3.91 -0.03
C ALA A 25 2.38 2.86 -1.13
N HIS A 26 1.51 3.02 -2.14
CA HIS A 26 1.43 2.13 -3.29
C HIS A 26 2.73 2.09 -4.08
N GLU A 27 3.23 3.26 -4.51
CA GLU A 27 4.50 3.37 -5.25
C GLU A 27 5.69 2.79 -4.46
N HIS A 28 5.73 3.03 -3.15
CA HIS A 28 6.77 2.44 -2.30
C HIS A 28 6.66 0.91 -2.23
N SER A 29 5.44 0.37 -2.11
CA SER A 29 5.21 -1.08 -2.07
C SER A 29 5.59 -1.77 -3.38
N GLU A 30 5.31 -1.17 -4.53
CA GLU A 30 5.67 -1.71 -5.85
C GLU A 30 7.18 -1.76 -6.05
N ARG A 31 7.88 -0.69 -5.66
CA ARG A 31 9.35 -0.66 -5.68
C ARG A 31 9.94 -1.71 -4.73
N GLY A 32 9.41 -1.83 -3.52
CA GLY A 32 9.85 -2.82 -2.54
C GLY A 32 9.70 -4.26 -3.05
N LEU A 33 8.55 -4.59 -3.65
CA LEU A 33 8.31 -5.91 -4.22
C LEU A 33 9.26 -6.20 -5.40
N THR A 34 9.47 -5.23 -6.28
CA THR A 34 10.41 -5.35 -7.40
C THR A 34 11.82 -5.64 -6.92
N LEU A 35 12.31 -4.89 -5.91
CA LEU A 35 13.62 -5.10 -5.31
C LEU A 35 13.74 -6.47 -4.61
N LEU A 36 12.69 -6.91 -3.92
CA LEU A 36 12.67 -8.24 -3.32
C LEU A 36 12.80 -9.34 -4.37
N MET A 37 12.07 -9.23 -5.49
CA MET A 37 12.16 -10.20 -6.59
C MET A 37 13.56 -10.22 -7.22
N GLN A 38 14.18 -9.05 -7.44
CA GLN A 38 15.52 -8.93 -7.99
C GLN A 38 16.61 -9.47 -7.03
N SER A 39 16.38 -9.37 -5.72
CA SER A 39 17.33 -9.81 -4.70
C SER A 39 17.24 -11.30 -4.34
N ARG A 40 16.39 -12.08 -5.01
CA ARG A 40 16.08 -13.48 -4.67
C ARG A 40 17.31 -14.33 -4.33
N GLU A 41 18.29 -14.39 -5.23
CA GLU A 41 19.47 -15.24 -5.03
C GLU A 41 20.33 -14.74 -3.85
N ASN A 42 20.51 -13.42 -3.72
CA ASN A 42 21.27 -12.83 -2.62
C ASN A 42 20.61 -13.10 -1.27
N PHE A 43 19.28 -13.00 -1.20
CA PHE A 43 18.50 -13.30 0.00
C PHE A 43 18.61 -14.78 0.38
N ILE A 44 18.41 -15.69 -0.58
CA ILE A 44 18.54 -17.14 -0.36
C ILE A 44 19.96 -17.48 0.10
N ASN A 45 20.99 -16.93 -0.52
CA ASN A 45 22.38 -17.17 -0.13
C ASN A 45 22.70 -16.62 1.27
N SER A 46 22.18 -15.43 1.62
CA SER A 46 22.28 -14.88 2.97
C SER A 46 21.68 -15.83 4.02
N LEU A 47 20.49 -16.36 3.76
CA LEU A 47 19.85 -17.36 4.64
C LEU A 47 20.66 -18.66 4.74
N ARG A 48 21.29 -19.09 3.65
CA ARG A 48 22.15 -20.27 3.68
C ARG A 48 23.39 -20.08 4.56
N HIS A 49 23.94 -18.87 4.60
CA HIS A 49 25.06 -18.55 5.51
C HIS A 49 24.68 -18.65 6.99
N THR A 50 23.39 -18.70 7.34
CA THR A 50 22.92 -18.94 8.71
C THR A 50 22.75 -20.44 9.03
N GLY A 51 23.19 -21.34 8.15
CA GLY A 51 23.07 -22.79 8.33
C GLY A 51 21.80 -23.42 7.75
N LEU A 52 20.96 -22.66 7.05
CA LEU A 52 19.82 -23.23 6.33
C LEU A 52 20.27 -23.92 5.04
N ASN A 53 19.66 -25.05 4.72
CA ASN A 53 19.84 -25.63 3.39
C ASN A 53 19.06 -24.82 2.34
N TYR A 54 19.34 -25.06 1.06
CA TYR A 54 18.72 -24.31 -0.03
C TYR A 54 17.18 -24.37 -0.01
N ALA A 55 16.60 -25.56 0.23
CA ALA A 55 15.15 -25.73 0.26
C ALA A 55 14.51 -24.91 1.39
N GLN A 56 15.10 -24.94 2.59
CA GLN A 56 14.65 -24.15 3.73
C GLN A 56 14.76 -22.64 3.48
N ALA A 57 15.88 -22.19 2.91
CA ALA A 57 16.10 -20.79 2.55
C ALA A 57 15.11 -20.31 1.48
N LYS A 58 14.87 -21.14 0.46
CA LYS A 58 13.87 -20.88 -0.58
C LYS A 58 12.47 -20.76 0.01
N THR A 59 12.05 -21.68 0.87
CA THR A 59 10.74 -21.61 1.52
C THR A 59 10.56 -20.31 2.31
N LYS A 60 11.59 -19.86 3.04
CA LYS A 60 11.53 -18.58 3.76
C LYS A 60 11.43 -17.37 2.82
N PHE A 61 12.15 -17.39 1.71
CA PHE A 61 12.02 -16.35 0.68
C PHE A 61 10.61 -16.32 0.10
N ASP A 62 10.06 -17.49 -0.27
CA ASP A 62 8.72 -17.59 -0.84
C ASP A 62 7.64 -17.08 0.15
N ILE A 63 7.74 -17.43 1.43
CA ILE A 63 6.85 -16.89 2.49
C ILE A 63 6.95 -15.36 2.58
N CYS A 64 8.15 -14.81 2.55
CA CYS A 64 8.36 -13.36 2.58
C CYS A 64 7.73 -12.69 1.35
N LEU A 65 7.91 -13.29 0.17
CA LEU A 65 7.36 -12.78 -1.08
C LEU A 65 5.83 -12.76 -1.06
N ASP A 66 5.20 -13.82 -0.56
CA ASP A 66 3.74 -13.89 -0.48
C ASP A 66 3.18 -12.88 0.53
N GLN A 67 3.85 -12.69 1.68
CA GLN A 67 3.48 -11.65 2.64
C GLN A 67 3.57 -10.24 2.04
N GLN A 68 4.60 -9.95 1.23
CA GLN A 68 4.74 -8.66 0.55
C GLN A 68 3.65 -8.45 -0.52
N ARG A 69 3.28 -9.50 -1.25
CA ARG A 69 2.17 -9.45 -2.22
C ARG A 69 0.83 -9.19 -1.54
N ASP A 70 0.55 -9.86 -0.43
CA ASP A 70 -0.66 -9.64 0.35
C ASP A 70 -0.73 -8.21 0.88
N MET A 71 0.39 -7.66 1.34
CA MET A 71 0.49 -6.27 1.77
C MET A 71 0.23 -5.31 0.60
N GLN A 72 0.85 -5.52 -0.55
CA GLN A 72 0.64 -4.71 -1.76
C GLN A 72 -0.84 -4.71 -2.16
N GLN A 73 -1.51 -5.86 -2.15
CA GLN A 73 -2.94 -5.95 -2.46
C GLN A 73 -3.80 -5.14 -1.49
N ARG A 74 -3.46 -5.12 -0.19
CA ARG A 74 -4.16 -4.29 0.80
C ARG A 74 -3.97 -2.80 0.51
N ILE A 75 -2.75 -2.39 0.15
CA ILE A 75 -2.43 -1.00 -0.20
C ILE A 75 -3.15 -0.60 -1.49
N ALA A 76 -3.22 -1.46 -2.50
CA ALA A 76 -3.98 -1.22 -3.72
C ALA A 76 -5.48 -1.01 -3.45
N ARG A 77 -6.08 -1.82 -2.56
CA ARG A 77 -7.47 -1.61 -2.13
C ARG A 77 -7.67 -0.27 -1.41
N GLU A 78 -6.71 0.12 -0.56
CA GLU A 78 -6.76 1.43 0.13
C GLU A 78 -6.62 2.59 -0.86
N LEU A 79 -5.80 2.46 -1.90
CA LEU A 79 -5.69 3.45 -2.97
C LEU A 79 -7.00 3.59 -3.74
N ASP A 80 -7.59 2.48 -4.20
CA ASP A 80 -8.90 2.51 -4.90
C ASP A 80 -9.98 3.18 -4.02
N TYR A 81 -10.01 2.85 -2.72
CA TYR A 81 -10.93 3.50 -1.79
C TYR A 81 -10.68 5.01 -1.67
N ALA A 82 -9.42 5.44 -1.51
CA ALA A 82 -9.08 6.85 -1.38
C ALA A 82 -9.40 7.64 -2.67
N GLU A 83 -9.24 7.03 -3.84
CA GLU A 83 -9.61 7.61 -5.13
C GLU A 83 -11.12 7.81 -5.24
N ARG A 84 -11.91 6.80 -4.90
CA ARG A 84 -13.38 6.90 -4.88
C ARG A 84 -13.87 7.95 -3.88
N LEU A 85 -13.28 7.99 -2.69
CA LEU A 85 -13.63 8.97 -1.67
C LEU A 85 -13.35 10.40 -2.15
N TYR A 86 -12.17 10.64 -2.71
CA TYR A 86 -11.82 11.96 -3.24
C TYR A 86 -12.74 12.38 -4.39
N ALA A 87 -13.01 11.48 -5.35
CA ALA A 87 -13.95 11.74 -6.43
C ALA A 87 -15.37 12.06 -5.91
N HIS A 88 -15.83 11.34 -4.88
CA HIS A 88 -17.11 11.62 -4.24
C HIS A 88 -17.15 13.02 -3.61
N GLN A 89 -16.10 13.42 -2.89
CA GLN A 89 -16.03 14.75 -2.27
C GLN A 89 -15.98 15.88 -3.31
N ILE A 90 -15.28 15.68 -4.44
CA ILE A 90 -15.32 16.64 -5.57
C ILE A 90 -16.75 16.81 -6.08
N MET A 91 -17.46 15.70 -6.33
CA MET A 91 -18.84 15.76 -6.85
C MET A 91 -19.79 16.47 -5.89
N GLN A 92 -19.64 16.26 -4.58
CA GLN A 92 -20.45 16.96 -3.58
C GLN A 92 -20.15 18.47 -3.52
N GLY A 93 -18.88 18.87 -3.64
CA GLY A 93 -18.49 20.28 -3.70
C GLY A 93 -19.04 21.00 -4.94
N SER A 94 -19.15 20.30 -6.08
CA SER A 94 -19.72 20.86 -7.32
C SER A 94 -21.25 21.03 -7.29
N GLN A 95 -21.96 20.36 -6.37
CA GLN A 95 -23.42 20.51 -6.21
C GLN A 95 -23.81 21.59 -5.19
N ALA A 96 -22.86 22.14 -4.46
CA ALA A 96 -23.07 23.16 -3.43
C ALA A 96 -22.80 24.61 -3.90
N GLN A 97 -22.54 24.78 -5.20
CA GLN A 97 -22.33 26.07 -5.90
C GLN A 97 -23.49 26.35 -6.84
#